data_AF-A0AAX3N6M2-F1
#
_entry.id   AF-A0AAX3N6M2-F1
#
_cell.length_a   1.000
_cell.length_b   1.000
_cell.length_c   1.000
_cell.angle_alpha   90.00
_cell.angle_beta   90.00
_cell.angle_gamma   90.00
#
_symmetry.space_group_name_H-M   'P 1'
#
loop_
_entity.id
_entity.type
_entity.pdbx_description
1 polymer ?
#
loop_
_entity_poly.entity_id
_entity_poly.type
_entity_poly.pdbx_seq_one_letter_code
_entity_poly.pdbx_strand_id
1 'polypeptide(L)'
;MRATMGIMMLLTLLLLGTACGNNENTVEAAAAQSTPVANGSATFTVTGLDCCPPSVIQDLISKVDGVSKVDIEPMGSKGKVTVSFDDKKTDLKQIQTSVTKYGFGVIGG
;
A
#
# COMPACT_ATOMS: atom_id res chain seq x y z
N MET A 1 -50.59 15.14 30.33
CA MET A 1 -50.61 15.93 29.08
C MET A 1 -49.28 16.69 29.06
N ARG A 2 -48.33 16.53 28.14
CA ARG A 2 -48.37 16.31 26.69
C ARG A 2 -47.02 15.64 26.34
N ALA A 3 -47.00 14.38 25.91
CA ALA A 3 -47.20 13.97 24.52
C ALA A 3 -46.14 14.54 23.55
N THR A 4 -45.17 13.69 23.16
CA THR A 4 -44.88 13.38 21.74
C THR A 4 -44.77 14.55 20.76
N MET A 5 -43.86 15.51 20.98
CA MET A 5 -43.75 16.67 20.07
C MET A 5 -42.30 17.05 19.71
N GLY A 6 -41.42 16.05 19.59
CA GLY A 6 -40.05 16.24 19.07
C GLY A 6 -39.68 15.35 17.87
N ILE A 7 -40.55 14.41 17.49
CA ILE A 7 -40.29 13.38 16.47
C ILE A 7 -40.71 13.81 15.05
N MET A 8 -41.27 15.01 14.89
CA MET A 8 -41.84 15.47 13.62
C MET A 8 -41.00 16.56 12.94
N MET A 9 -39.70 16.32 12.79
CA MET A 9 -38.87 17.08 11.85
C MET A 9 -38.30 16.16 10.75
N LEU A 10 -39.10 15.15 10.41
CA LEU A 10 -38.79 14.09 9.44
C LEU A 10 -39.30 14.37 8.02
N LEU A 11 -39.83 15.55 7.73
CA LEU A 11 -40.20 15.91 6.37
C LEU A 11 -39.98 17.40 6.18
N THR A 12 -38.88 17.76 5.53
CA THR A 12 -38.97 18.47 4.25
C THR A 12 -37.59 18.60 3.62
N LEU A 13 -37.47 17.99 2.44
CA LEU A 13 -36.79 18.51 1.27
C LEU A 13 -35.32 18.90 1.43
N LEU A 14 -34.45 18.13 0.77
CA LEU A 14 -33.66 18.67 -0.34
C LEU A 14 -33.21 17.49 -1.23
N LEU A 15 -34.15 17.08 -2.08
CA LEU A 15 -33.84 16.53 -3.39
C LEU A 15 -33.09 17.61 -4.18
N LEU A 16 -31.77 17.46 -4.27
CA LEU A 16 -30.97 17.98 -5.38
C LEU A 16 -30.21 16.80 -5.98
N GLY A 17 -30.97 15.87 -6.57
CA GLY A 17 -30.43 14.92 -7.52
C GLY A 17 -30.54 15.53 -8.91
N THR A 18 -29.44 16.01 -9.49
CA THR A 18 -29.20 16.02 -10.94
C THR A 18 -27.73 16.32 -11.23
N ALA A 19 -26.99 15.30 -11.68
CA ALA A 19 -26.10 15.43 -12.83
C ALA A 19 -25.80 14.03 -13.38
N CYS A 20 -26.01 13.90 -14.69
CA CYS A 20 -25.65 12.77 -15.53
C CYS A 20 -24.12 12.73 -15.72
N GLY A 21 -23.52 11.54 -15.86
CA GLY A 21 -22.26 11.42 -16.62
C GLY A 21 -21.15 10.56 -15.98
N ASN A 22 -21.09 9.31 -16.46
CA ASN A 22 -19.90 8.52 -16.80
C ASN A 22 -18.71 8.38 -15.81
N ASN A 23 -18.48 7.11 -15.41
CA ASN A 23 -17.18 6.45 -15.20
C ASN A 23 -16.01 7.29 -14.63
N GLU A 24 -15.70 7.13 -13.33
CA GLU A 24 -14.48 6.47 -12.82
C GLU A 24 -14.49 6.54 -11.27
N ASN A 25 -13.91 5.53 -10.64
CA ASN A 25 -14.12 5.10 -9.27
C ASN A 25 -13.57 6.08 -8.19
N THR A 26 -14.50 6.69 -7.43
CA THR A 26 -14.53 6.84 -5.96
C THR A 26 -13.20 7.07 -5.20
N VAL A 27 -13.02 8.22 -4.53
CA VAL A 27 -13.37 8.45 -3.10
C VAL A 27 -12.93 9.84 -2.59
N GLU A 28 -13.88 10.61 -2.05
CA GLU A 28 -13.67 11.65 -1.04
C GLU A 28 -14.29 11.16 0.28
N ALA A 29 -13.58 11.30 1.41
CA ALA A 29 -14.12 11.78 2.69
C ALA A 29 -13.06 11.76 3.80
N ALA A 30 -12.87 12.91 4.44
CA ALA A 30 -11.97 13.13 5.56
C ALA A 30 -12.54 12.59 6.90
N ALA A 31 -11.71 11.83 7.60
CA ALA A 31 -11.70 11.70 9.05
C ALA A 31 -10.24 11.40 9.46
N ALA A 32 -9.71 12.08 10.47
CA ALA A 32 -8.32 12.00 10.90
C ALA A 32 -7.84 10.54 11.09
N GLN A 33 -7.08 10.05 10.11
CA GLN A 33 -6.46 8.73 10.09
C GLN A 33 -5.04 8.94 9.57
N SER A 34 -4.07 8.63 10.42
CA SER A 34 -2.64 8.65 10.10
C SER A 34 -2.39 7.99 8.74
N THR A 35 -1.95 8.80 7.79
CA THR A 35 -1.57 8.43 6.43
C THR A 35 -0.50 7.33 6.43
N PRO A 36 -0.74 6.14 5.86
CA PRO A 36 0.33 5.39 5.24
C PRO A 36 0.56 6.03 3.86
N VAL A 37 1.31 7.14 3.81
CA VAL A 37 1.76 7.71 2.53
C VAL A 37 2.90 6.84 2.00
N ALA A 38 2.56 5.66 1.49
CA ALA A 38 3.41 5.01 0.51
C ALA A 38 3.30 5.82 -0.79
N ASN A 39 4.31 6.62 -1.11
CA ASN A 39 4.34 7.47 -2.30
C ASN A 39 5.10 6.82 -3.47
N GLY A 40 5.80 5.71 -3.23
CA GLY A 40 6.52 4.92 -4.22
C GLY A 40 6.13 3.44 -4.19
N SER A 41 6.14 2.81 -5.36
CA SER A 41 6.03 1.36 -5.51
C SER A 41 6.99 0.88 -6.59
N ALA A 42 7.73 -0.18 -6.32
CA ALA A 42 8.68 -0.76 -7.26
C ALA A 42 8.60 -2.28 -7.26
N THR A 43 8.97 -2.89 -8.38
CA THR A 43 9.04 -4.34 -8.52
C THR A 43 10.40 -4.75 -9.08
N PHE A 44 11.03 -5.73 -8.46
CA PHE A 44 12.30 -6.29 -8.89
C PHE A 44 12.34 -7.80 -8.61
N THR A 45 13.27 -8.51 -9.25
CA THR A 45 13.45 -9.95 -9.03
C THR A 45 14.65 -10.19 -8.14
N VAL A 46 14.49 -11.03 -7.11
CA VAL A 46 15.58 -11.54 -6.28
C VAL A 46 15.95 -12.96 -6.73
N THR A 47 17.23 -13.28 -6.76
CA THR A 47 17.76 -14.61 -7.07
C THR A 47 18.51 -15.19 -5.88
N GLY A 48 18.72 -16.52 -5.88
CA GLY A 48 19.42 -17.23 -4.80
C GLY A 48 18.50 -17.66 -3.66
N LEU A 49 17.22 -17.90 -3.95
CA LEU A 49 16.25 -18.43 -2.98
C LEU A 49 16.30 -19.97 -2.85
N ASP A 50 17.25 -20.65 -3.51
CA ASP A 50 17.37 -22.13 -3.48
C ASP A 50 17.58 -22.71 -2.07
N CYS A 51 18.22 -21.94 -1.18
CA CYS A 51 18.56 -22.37 0.17
C CYS A 51 17.82 -21.57 1.26
N CYS A 52 17.15 -20.47 0.89
CA CYS A 52 16.57 -19.53 1.84
C CYS A 52 15.09 -19.26 1.52
N PRO A 53 14.20 -19.30 2.52
CA PRO A 53 12.80 -19.00 2.29
C PRO A 53 12.61 -17.51 1.94
N PRO A 54 11.59 -17.17 1.13
CA PRO A 54 11.27 -15.77 0.77
C PRO A 54 11.09 -14.84 1.97
N SER A 55 10.66 -15.37 3.12
CA SER A 55 10.47 -14.61 4.35
C SER A 55 11.74 -13.92 4.86
N VAL A 56 12.93 -14.45 4.55
CA VAL A 56 14.21 -13.79 4.91
C VAL A 56 14.35 -12.47 4.15
N ILE A 57 14.07 -12.48 2.84
CA ILE A 57 14.09 -11.28 2.00
C ILE A 57 13.05 -10.26 2.47
N GLN A 58 11.85 -10.74 2.82
CA GLN A 58 10.79 -9.88 3.32
C GLN A 58 11.23 -9.16 4.60
N ASP A 59 11.84 -9.87 5.55
CA ASP A 59 12.34 -9.30 6.81
C ASP A 59 13.47 -8.27 6.57
N LEU A 60 14.41 -8.58 5.68
CA LEU A 60 15.50 -7.67 5.33
C LEU A 60 15.00 -6.35 4.73
N ILE A 61 14.04 -6.42 3.81
CA ILE A 61 13.47 -5.24 3.17
C ILE A 61 12.58 -4.45 4.14
N SER A 62 11.80 -5.15 4.98
CA SER A 62 10.91 -4.51 5.96
C SER A 62 11.66 -3.72 7.05
N LYS A 63 12.95 -4.01 7.25
CA LYS A 63 13.83 -3.27 8.17
C LYS A 63 14.38 -1.97 7.59
N VAL A 64 14.21 -1.72 6.28
CA VAL A 64 14.62 -0.47 5.65
C VAL A 64 13.64 0.63 6.07
N ASP A 65 14.16 1.71 6.63
CA ASP A 65 13.33 2.86 6.99
C ASP A 65 12.58 3.40 5.76
N GLY A 66 11.30 3.74 5.93
CA GLY A 66 10.45 4.16 4.83
C GLY A 66 9.79 3.04 4.03
N VAL A 67 10.12 1.76 4.24
CA VAL A 67 9.35 0.64 3.67
C VAL A 67 8.06 0.44 4.47
N SER A 68 6.94 0.31 3.76
CA SER A 68 5.61 0.15 4.35
C SER A 68 4.96 -1.20 4.06
N LYS A 69 5.26 -1.79 2.90
CA LYS A 69 4.74 -3.09 2.50
C LYS A 69 5.73 -3.81 1.59
N VAL A 70 5.84 -5.12 1.78
CA VAL A 70 6.64 -6.01 0.94
C VAL A 70 5.79 -7.23 0.61
N ASP A 71 5.64 -7.53 -0.67
CA ASP A 71 5.01 -8.73 -1.19
C ASP A 71 6.03 -9.50 -2.03
N ILE A 72 6.05 -10.82 -1.89
CA ILE A 72 7.00 -11.67 -2.61
C ILE A 72 6.26 -12.84 -3.23
N GLU A 73 6.31 -12.91 -4.56
CA GLU A 73 5.80 -14.02 -5.36
C GLU A 73 6.95 -14.98 -5.69
N PRO A 74 6.99 -16.19 -5.11
CA PRO A 74 8.05 -17.16 -5.37
C PRO A 74 7.98 -17.71 -6.81
N MET A 75 9.13 -17.83 -7.47
CA MET A 75 9.27 -18.29 -8.86
C MET A 75 10.46 -19.26 -8.98
N GLY A 76 10.38 -20.41 -8.30
CA GLY A 76 11.47 -21.39 -8.20
C GLY A 76 12.64 -20.86 -7.37
N SER A 77 13.84 -20.85 -7.94
CA SER A 77 15.09 -20.31 -7.35
C SER A 77 15.12 -18.77 -7.23
N LYS A 78 14.03 -18.09 -7.62
CA LYS A 78 13.87 -16.64 -7.70
C LYS A 78 12.58 -16.20 -7.03
N GLY A 79 12.42 -14.90 -6.79
CA GLY A 79 11.16 -14.32 -6.31
C GLY A 79 10.95 -12.93 -6.87
N LYS A 80 9.74 -12.65 -7.35
CA LYS A 80 9.33 -11.29 -7.75
C LYS A 80 8.90 -10.55 -6.50
N VAL A 81 9.57 -9.44 -6.21
CA VAL A 81 9.33 -8.61 -5.02
C VAL A 81 8.63 -7.35 -5.45
N THR A 82 7.50 -7.03 -4.80
CA THR A 82 6.82 -5.75 -4.93
C THR A 82 6.89 -5.02 -3.59
N VAL A 83 7.45 -3.82 -3.60
CA VAL A 83 7.67 -3.01 -2.40
C VAL A 83 6.95 -1.69 -2.51
N SER A 84 6.27 -1.28 -1.43
CA SER A 84 5.70 0.06 -1.27
C SER A 84 6.51 0.83 -0.23
N PHE A 85 6.95 2.04 -0.58
CA PHE A 85 7.86 2.83 0.24
C PHE A 85 7.59 4.32 0.18
N ASP A 86 8.10 5.05 1.16
CA ASP A 86 8.16 6.51 1.20
C ASP A 86 9.42 6.99 0.46
N ASP A 87 9.23 7.59 -0.70
CA ASP A 87 10.28 8.11 -1.59
C ASP A 87 11.08 9.27 -0.96
N LYS A 88 10.61 9.85 0.14
CA LYS A 88 11.33 10.86 0.92
C LYS A 88 12.29 10.27 1.93
N LYS A 89 12.16 8.97 2.25
CA LYS A 89 12.96 8.28 3.28
C LYS A 89 13.90 7.24 2.69
N THR A 90 13.49 6.59 1.60
CA THR A 90 14.25 5.55 0.94
C THR A 90 13.99 5.52 -0.55
N ASP A 91 14.80 4.77 -1.28
CA ASP A 91 14.70 4.60 -2.71
C ASP A 91 14.97 3.14 -3.09
N LEU A 92 14.63 2.79 -4.33
CA LEU A 92 14.77 1.42 -4.83
C LEU A 92 16.21 0.88 -4.69
N LYS A 93 17.23 1.71 -4.92
CA LYS A 93 18.63 1.28 -4.82
C LYS A 93 19.00 0.96 -3.39
N GLN A 94 18.53 1.74 -2.40
CA GLN A 94 18.71 1.43 -0.97
C GLN A 94 18.03 0.12 -0.59
N ILE A 95 16.79 -0.08 -1.05
CA ILE A 95 16.03 -1.31 -0.83
C ILE A 95 16.76 -2.52 -1.43
N GLN A 96 17.22 -2.44 -2.67
CA GLN A 96 17.99 -3.52 -3.31
C GLN A 96 19.33 -3.77 -2.62
N THR A 97 20.00 -2.72 -2.14
CA THR A 97 21.26 -2.85 -1.38
C THR A 97 21.06 -3.60 -0.07
N SER A 98 19.88 -3.46 0.56
CA SER A 98 19.56 -4.15 1.82
C SER A 98 19.58 -5.69 1.69
N VAL A 99 19.35 -6.21 0.49
CA VAL A 99 19.38 -7.66 0.19
C VAL A 99 20.67 -8.10 -0.46
N THR A 100 21.24 -7.33 -1.39
CA THR A 100 22.50 -7.71 -2.05
C THR A 100 23.68 -7.80 -1.09
N LYS A 101 23.69 -7.00 -0.01
CA LYS A 101 24.72 -7.08 1.05
C LYS A 101 24.75 -8.42 1.80
N TYR A 102 23.67 -9.21 1.71
CA TYR A 102 23.59 -10.57 2.28
C TYR A 102 23.83 -11.68 1.25
N GLY A 103 24.27 -11.34 0.03
CA GLY A 103 24.64 -12.31 -1.01
C GLY A 103 23.50 -12.70 -1.94
N PHE A 104 22.34 -12.07 -1.84
CA PHE A 104 21.24 -12.28 -2.80
C PHE A 104 21.48 -11.49 -4.09
N GLY A 105 21.12 -12.08 -5.23
CA GLY A 105 21.15 -11.36 -6.51
C GLY A 105 19.87 -10.56 -6.74
N VAL A 106 19.97 -9.45 -7.46
CA VAL A 106 18.83 -8.61 -7.86
C VAL A 106 18.87 -8.36 -9.36
N ILE A 107 17.72 -8.47 -10.04
CA ILE A 107 17.54 -8.25 -11.47
C ILE A 107 16.33 -7.34 -11.72
N GLY A 108 16.54 -6.29 -12.51
CA GLY A 108 15.51 -5.32 -12.87
C GLY A 108 15.14 -4.37 -11.72
N GLY A 109 14.16 -3.51 -11.99
CA GLY A 109 13.74 -2.44 -11.08
C GLY A 109 14.09 -1.05 -11.61
#